data_AF-A0A7S0JZC5-F1
#
_entry.id   AF-A0A7S0JZC5-F1
#
_cell.length_a   1.000
_cell.length_b   1.000
_cell.length_c   1.000
_cell.angle_alpha   90.00
_cell.angle_beta   90.00
_cell.angle_gamma   90.00
#
_symmetry.space_group_name_H-M   'P 1'
#
loop_
_entity.id
_entity.type
_entity.pdbx_description
1 polymer ?
#
loop_
_entity_poly.entity_id
_entity_poly.type
_entity_poly.pdbx_seq_one_letter_code
_entity_poly.pdbx_strand_id
1 'polypeptide(L)'
;DGAAPIDMASAIAWDDWFALEGRAVTSPLEWDDAGIRTGCSSLAAAWAAGEGSDSSAMDGWSAGQKIRFLDEVVRTAKAMRSEGKRIALSTVSRMDAAFGFGASKNCEIAFRWLCLRIAAGDILPSEHSAGCLEDAKQFLRTYGRMKYVRPLFQRLLRDTGSRAAAVELAAELASFYHPICSKVVAGDVALETGREATDSLALEPVGAATADAEAPAAT
;
A
#
# COMPACT_ATOMS: atom_id res chain seq x y z
N ASP A 1 -9.72 -40.48 41.34
CA ASP A 1 -10.56 -39.49 40.65
C ASP A 1 -10.05 -39.24 39.25
N GLY A 2 -10.66 -39.91 38.27
CA GLY A 2 -10.34 -39.76 36.85
C GLY A 2 -11.19 -38.66 36.25
N ALA A 3 -10.60 -37.51 35.95
CA ALA A 3 -11.27 -36.46 35.18
C ALA A 3 -11.57 -36.99 33.77
N ALA A 4 -12.84 -36.91 33.35
CA ALA A 4 -13.24 -37.22 31.98
C ALA A 4 -12.48 -36.31 30.99
N PRO A 5 -12.11 -36.82 29.79
CA PRO A 5 -11.40 -36.01 28.81
C PRO A 5 -12.28 -34.82 28.39
N ILE A 6 -11.74 -33.61 28.54
CA ILE A 6 -12.40 -32.37 28.10
C ILE A 6 -12.46 -32.41 26.57
N ASP A 7 -13.67 -32.50 26.02
CA ASP A 7 -13.89 -32.40 24.57
C ASP A 7 -13.81 -30.94 24.13
N MET A 8 -12.58 -30.44 23.99
CA MET A 8 -12.27 -29.09 23.53
C MET A 8 -12.81 -28.79 22.14
N ALA A 9 -13.10 -29.82 21.32
CA ALA A 9 -13.66 -29.63 19.98
C ALA A 9 -15.14 -29.21 20.04
N SER A 10 -15.90 -29.68 21.03
CA SER A 10 -17.29 -29.28 21.24
C SER A 10 -17.47 -27.82 21.69
N ALA A 11 -16.40 -27.20 22.23
CA ALA A 11 -16.40 -25.81 22.67
C ALA A 11 -16.14 -24.81 21.52
N ILE A 12 -15.81 -25.29 20.32
CA ILE A 12 -15.59 -24.47 19.14
C ILE A 12 -16.92 -24.34 18.40
N ALA A 13 -17.37 -23.11 18.16
CA ALA A 13 -18.55 -22.83 17.35
C ALA A 13 -18.24 -23.05 15.85
N TRP A 14 -18.13 -24.31 15.42
CA TRP A 14 -17.72 -24.68 14.06
C TRP A 14 -18.58 -24.04 12.98
N ASP A 15 -19.89 -23.96 13.18
CA ASP A 15 -20.80 -23.32 12.24
C ASP A 15 -20.50 -21.83 12.11
N ASP A 16 -20.20 -21.13 13.20
CA ASP A 16 -19.75 -19.73 13.14
C ASP A 16 -18.41 -19.63 12.39
N TRP A 17 -17.45 -20.52 12.66
CA TRP A 17 -16.16 -20.52 11.96
C TRP A 17 -16.27 -20.78 10.46
N PHE A 18 -17.20 -21.61 10.01
CA PHE A 18 -17.36 -21.99 8.60
C PHE A 18 -18.40 -21.15 7.84
N ALA A 19 -19.41 -20.61 8.52
CA ALA A 19 -20.51 -19.88 7.89
C ALA A 19 -20.42 -18.35 8.04
N LEU A 20 -19.57 -17.81 8.93
CA LEU A 20 -19.42 -16.35 9.05
C LEU A 20 -18.74 -15.76 7.80
N GLU A 21 -19.42 -14.82 7.17
CA GLU A 21 -18.82 -13.91 6.20
C GLU A 21 -18.08 -12.78 6.95
N GLY A 22 -16.76 -12.65 6.74
CA GLY A 22 -15.94 -11.60 7.34
C GLY A 22 -14.96 -12.12 8.40
N ARG A 23 -14.56 -11.27 9.34
CA ARG A 23 -13.60 -11.65 10.40
C ARG A 23 -14.34 -12.40 11.50
N ALA A 24 -13.90 -13.61 11.82
CA ALA A 24 -14.40 -14.36 12.97
C ALA A 24 -14.34 -13.51 14.25
N VAL A 25 -15.43 -13.52 15.02
CA VAL A 25 -15.66 -12.67 16.22
C VAL A 25 -14.60 -12.86 17.29
N THR A 26 -13.90 -13.99 17.27
CA THR A 26 -12.80 -14.29 18.18
C THR A 26 -11.63 -14.83 17.37
N SER A 27 -10.54 -14.08 17.28
CA SER A 27 -9.22 -14.69 17.16
C SER A 27 -8.71 -14.86 18.59
N PRO A 28 -8.83 -16.03 19.23
CA PRO A 28 -8.35 -16.24 20.59
C PRO A 28 -6.82 -16.37 20.64
N LEU A 29 -6.15 -16.33 19.48
CA LEU A 29 -4.70 -16.34 19.39
C LEU A 29 -4.17 -14.94 19.64
N GLU A 30 -3.81 -14.66 20.89
CA GLU A 30 -2.82 -13.64 21.20
C GLU A 30 -1.46 -14.16 20.73
N TRP A 31 -0.91 -13.51 19.72
CA TRP A 31 0.44 -13.82 19.24
C TRP A 31 1.45 -13.16 20.20
N ASP A 32 2.50 -13.90 20.57
CA ASP A 32 3.60 -13.42 21.42
C ASP A 32 4.54 -12.43 20.68
N ASP A 33 3.98 -11.61 19.80
CA ASP A 33 4.68 -10.60 19.02
C ASP A 33 4.24 -9.17 19.40
N ALA A 34 3.49 -9.03 20.49
CA ALA A 34 2.89 -7.76 20.91
C ALA A 34 3.92 -6.62 21.03
N GLY A 35 5.14 -6.91 21.48
CA GLY A 35 6.24 -5.93 21.55
C GLY A 35 6.68 -5.45 20.17
N ILE A 36 6.88 -6.35 19.22
CA ILE A 36 7.26 -6.02 17.84
C ILE A 36 6.13 -5.25 17.15
N ARG A 37 4.88 -5.71 17.33
CA ARG A 37 3.70 -5.07 16.74
C ARG A 37 3.52 -3.65 17.26
N THR A 38 3.66 -3.45 18.57
CA THR A 38 3.53 -2.13 19.20
C THR A 38 4.66 -1.21 18.75
N GLY A 39 5.91 -1.70 18.74
CA GLY A 39 7.06 -0.93 18.24
C GLY A 39 6.90 -0.49 16.78
N CYS A 40 6.50 -1.40 15.88
CA CYS A 40 6.24 -1.08 14.48
C CYS A 40 5.11 -0.06 14.32
N SER A 41 4.03 -0.21 15.09
CA SER A 41 2.86 0.68 15.01
C SER A 41 3.19 2.10 15.50
N SER A 42 3.89 2.22 16.64
CA SER A 42 4.30 3.50 17.19
C SER A 42 5.30 4.21 16.28
N LEU A 43 6.29 3.48 15.73
CA LEU A 43 7.22 4.04 14.77
C LEU A 43 6.51 4.52 13.50
N ALA A 44 5.58 3.72 12.97
CA ALA A 44 4.79 4.10 11.80
C ALA A 44 3.94 5.36 12.03
N ALA A 45 3.34 5.49 13.21
CA ALA A 45 2.59 6.69 13.59
C ALA A 45 3.49 7.93 13.72
N ALA A 46 4.66 7.81 14.35
CA ALA A 46 5.63 8.89 14.46
C ALA A 46 6.11 9.38 13.08
N TRP A 47 6.41 8.45 12.16
CA TRP A 47 6.75 8.81 10.79
C TRP A 47 5.58 9.48 10.07
N ALA A 48 4.35 8.97 10.19
CA ALA A 48 3.18 9.58 9.56
C ALA A 48 2.89 11.00 10.10
N ALA A 49 3.17 11.26 11.38
CA ALA A 49 3.11 12.59 12.00
C ALA A 49 4.27 13.52 11.59
N GLY A 50 5.29 13.00 10.90
CA GLY A 50 6.48 13.75 10.50
C GLY A 50 7.60 13.80 11.54
N GLU A 51 7.38 13.22 12.72
CA GLU A 51 8.29 13.21 13.88
C GLU A 51 9.39 12.14 13.79
N GLY A 52 9.32 11.23 12.82
CA GLY A 52 10.35 10.21 12.61
C GLY A 52 11.68 10.81 12.13
N SER A 53 12.78 10.52 12.84
CA SER A 53 14.11 11.07 12.49
C SER A 53 15.28 10.08 12.62
N ASP A 54 15.06 8.88 13.17
CA ASP A 54 16.15 7.99 13.56
C ASP A 54 16.35 6.84 12.57
N SER A 55 17.49 6.86 11.86
CA SER A 55 17.90 5.79 10.94
C SER A 55 18.29 4.51 11.68
N SER A 56 18.70 4.60 12.95
CA SER A 56 19.08 3.44 13.77
C SER A 56 17.90 2.67 14.33
N ALA A 57 16.68 3.21 14.22
CA ALA A 57 15.46 2.60 14.76
C ALA A 57 15.18 1.19 14.21
N MET A 58 15.74 0.84 13.04
CA MET A 58 15.61 -0.48 12.41
C MET A 58 16.92 -1.27 12.34
N ASP A 59 17.94 -0.87 13.10
CA ASP A 59 19.19 -1.61 13.19
C ASP A 59 18.94 -2.98 13.83
N GLY A 60 19.48 -4.03 13.20
CA GLY A 60 19.27 -5.42 13.61
C GLY A 60 17.89 -5.99 13.29
N TRP A 61 16.99 -5.24 12.64
CA TRP A 61 15.68 -5.77 12.28
C TRP A 61 15.77 -6.80 11.16
N SER A 62 15.05 -7.90 11.34
CA SER A 62 14.80 -8.89 10.31
C SER A 62 13.97 -8.32 9.16
N ALA A 63 14.00 -8.99 8.00
CA ALA A 63 13.14 -8.62 6.87
C ALA A 63 11.65 -8.66 7.24
N GLY A 64 11.23 -9.60 8.08
CA GLY A 64 9.84 -9.71 8.55
C GLY A 64 9.40 -8.50 9.37
N GLN A 65 10.27 -7.98 10.25
CA GLN A 65 9.98 -6.78 11.04
C GLN A 65 9.89 -5.53 10.15
N LYS A 66 10.80 -5.38 9.18
CA LYS A 66 10.75 -4.28 8.19
C LYS A 66 9.48 -4.33 7.36
N ILE A 67 9.09 -5.53 6.90
CA ILE A 67 7.83 -5.77 6.20
C ILE A 67 6.63 -5.37 7.08
N ARG A 68 6.63 -5.78 8.35
CA ARG A 68 5.56 -5.45 9.28
C ARG A 68 5.43 -3.94 9.51
N PHE A 69 6.55 -3.25 9.69
CA PHE A 69 6.56 -1.79 9.79
C PHE A 69 5.99 -1.13 8.54
N LEU A 70 6.42 -1.53 7.34
CA LEU A 70 5.86 -0.99 6.10
C LEU A 70 4.35 -1.28 5.97
N ASP A 71 3.88 -2.45 6.40
CA ASP A 71 2.45 -2.75 6.45
C ASP A 71 1.70 -1.79 7.40
N GLU A 72 2.27 -1.47 8.57
CA GLU A 72 1.69 -0.46 9.48
C GLU A 72 1.71 0.95 8.88
N VAL A 73 2.78 1.36 8.20
CA VAL A 73 2.84 2.68 7.53
C VAL A 73 1.80 2.77 6.41
N VAL A 74 1.66 1.73 5.59
CA VAL A 74 0.62 1.68 4.54
C VAL A 74 -0.78 1.70 5.14
N ARG A 75 -1.01 1.01 6.27
CA ARG A 75 -2.28 1.05 7.00
C ARG A 75 -2.58 2.45 7.52
N THR A 76 -1.60 3.12 8.11
CA THR A 76 -1.73 4.51 8.58
C THR A 76 -2.00 5.46 7.43
N ALA A 77 -1.28 5.34 6.32
CA ALA A 77 -1.51 6.13 5.11
C ALA A 77 -2.95 5.96 4.58
N LYS A 78 -3.48 4.73 4.60
CA LYS A 78 -4.86 4.44 4.21
C LYS A 78 -5.88 5.08 5.15
N ALA A 79 -5.65 5.04 6.46
CA ALA A 79 -6.51 5.68 7.45
C ALA A 79 -6.50 7.22 7.31
N MET A 80 -5.32 7.82 7.10
CA MET A 80 -5.21 9.24 6.82
C MET A 80 -5.96 9.63 5.54
N ARG A 81 -5.92 8.78 4.51
CA ARG A 81 -6.64 9.02 3.25
C ARG A 81 -8.15 9.09 3.43
N SER A 82 -8.74 8.25 4.28
CA SER A 82 -10.19 8.37 4.58
C SER A 82 -10.57 9.68 5.25
N GLU A 83 -9.60 10.40 5.82
CA GLU A 83 -9.77 11.75 6.38
C GLU A 83 -9.33 12.85 5.39
N GLY A 84 -9.05 12.52 4.13
CA GLY A 84 -8.55 13.47 3.12
C GLY A 84 -7.09 13.89 3.30
N LYS A 85 -6.34 13.24 4.19
CA LYS A 85 -4.91 13.53 4.46
C LYS A 85 -4.00 12.53 3.75
N ARG A 86 -2.74 12.92 3.52
CA ARG A 86 -1.68 12.05 2.99
C ARG A 86 -0.41 12.22 3.82
N ILE A 87 0.45 11.21 3.80
CA ILE A 87 1.81 11.35 4.31
C ILE A 87 2.55 12.33 3.39
N ALA A 88 3.20 13.33 3.97
CA ALA A 88 3.95 14.32 3.20
C ALA A 88 5.08 13.69 2.39
N LEU A 89 5.29 14.15 1.15
CA LEU A 89 6.36 13.64 0.28
C LEU A 89 7.75 13.85 0.86
N SER A 90 7.97 14.94 1.59
CA SER A 90 9.20 15.17 2.35
C SER A 90 9.47 14.08 3.39
N THR A 91 8.44 13.57 4.05
CA THR A 91 8.53 12.47 5.00
C THR A 91 8.83 11.14 4.31
N VAL A 92 8.23 10.88 3.15
CA VAL A 92 8.55 9.70 2.32
C VAL A 92 10.02 9.73 1.89
N SER A 93 10.51 10.87 1.40
CA SER A 93 11.91 11.06 1.00
C SER A 93 12.88 10.87 2.19
N ARG A 94 12.57 11.44 3.36
CA ARG A 94 13.36 11.22 4.59
C ARG A 94 13.36 9.76 5.05
N MET A 95 12.23 9.06 4.92
CA MET A 95 12.14 7.64 5.27
C MET A 95 13.02 6.78 4.35
N ASP A 96 13.05 7.09 3.06
CA ASP A 96 13.93 6.39 2.12
C ASP A 96 15.41 6.67 2.41
N ALA A 97 15.76 7.92 2.69
CA ALA A 97 17.12 8.29 3.07
C ALA A 97 17.58 7.61 4.37
N ALA A 98 16.67 7.42 5.33
CA ALA A 98 16.97 6.76 6.60
C ALA A 98 17.13 5.24 6.49
N PHE A 99 16.30 4.56 5.68
CA PHE A 99 16.19 3.10 5.70
C PHE A 99 16.51 2.39 4.37
N GLY A 100 16.65 3.12 3.27
CA GLY A 100 17.03 2.60 1.96
C GLY A 100 16.01 1.64 1.35
N PHE A 101 14.71 1.89 1.52
CA PHE A 101 13.66 0.99 1.04
C PHE A 101 13.57 0.94 -0.49
N GLY A 102 13.82 2.06 -1.17
CA GLY A 102 13.87 2.17 -2.63
C GLY A 102 14.99 1.34 -3.26
N ALA A 103 16.12 1.20 -2.57
CA ALA A 103 17.26 0.39 -3.02
C ALA A 103 17.18 -1.09 -2.59
N SER A 104 16.09 -1.50 -1.93
CA SER A 104 15.99 -2.86 -1.38
C SER A 104 15.87 -3.91 -2.48
N LYS A 105 16.72 -4.94 -2.43
CA LYS A 105 16.62 -6.12 -3.30
C LYS A 105 15.49 -7.08 -2.87
N ASN A 106 14.91 -6.88 -1.70
CA ASN A 106 13.82 -7.73 -1.23
C ASN A 106 12.50 -7.28 -1.88
N CYS A 107 11.95 -8.13 -2.75
CA CYS A 107 10.72 -7.82 -3.48
C CYS A 107 9.52 -7.48 -2.59
N GLU A 108 9.41 -8.05 -1.37
CA GLU A 108 8.30 -7.77 -0.44
C GLU A 108 8.42 -6.37 0.16
N ILE A 109 9.65 -5.89 0.37
CA ILE A 109 9.96 -4.54 0.86
C ILE A 109 9.74 -3.54 -0.27
N ALA A 110 10.35 -3.78 -1.44
CA ALA A 110 10.22 -2.92 -2.61
C ALA A 110 8.76 -2.74 -3.03
N PHE A 111 7.97 -3.81 -3.06
CA PHE A 111 6.54 -3.75 -3.37
C PHE A 111 5.75 -2.86 -2.40
N ARG A 112 5.97 -3.02 -1.10
CA ARG A 112 5.27 -2.21 -0.08
C ARG A 112 5.70 -0.75 -0.12
N TRP A 113 6.99 -0.53 -0.37
CA TRP A 113 7.54 0.80 -0.54
C TRP A 113 6.89 1.51 -1.74
N LEU A 114 6.79 0.86 -2.89
CA LEU A 114 6.06 1.38 -4.05
C LEU A 114 4.58 1.66 -3.71
N CYS A 115 3.90 0.73 -3.04
CA CYS A 115 2.51 0.93 -2.62
C CYS A 115 2.32 2.17 -1.73
N LEU A 116 3.28 2.43 -0.83
CA LEU A 116 3.30 3.59 0.04
C LEU A 116 3.53 4.89 -0.75
N ARG A 117 4.54 4.92 -1.63
CA ARG A 117 4.87 6.07 -2.49
C ARG A 117 3.66 6.48 -3.34
N ILE A 118 3.02 5.51 -3.99
CA ILE A 118 1.79 5.74 -4.77
C ILE A 118 0.67 6.29 -3.87
N ALA A 119 0.46 5.72 -2.68
CA ALA A 119 -0.57 6.19 -1.76
C ALA A 119 -0.30 7.61 -1.22
N ALA A 120 0.96 8.00 -1.08
CA ALA A 120 1.38 9.35 -0.72
C ALA A 120 1.27 10.35 -1.89
N GLY A 121 1.08 9.86 -3.13
CA GLY A 121 1.01 10.69 -4.34
C GLY A 121 2.37 10.96 -5.00
N ASP A 122 3.41 10.21 -4.66
CA ASP A 122 4.75 10.30 -5.23
C ASP A 122 4.85 9.59 -6.61
N ILE A 123 3.86 9.79 -7.48
CA ILE A 123 3.79 9.13 -8.80
C ILE A 123 4.67 9.84 -9.81
N LEU A 124 4.46 11.15 -9.94
CA LEU A 124 5.16 12.03 -10.87
C LEU A 124 6.32 12.74 -10.16
N PRO A 125 7.30 13.28 -10.92
CA PRO A 125 8.38 14.07 -10.36
C PRO A 125 7.84 15.24 -9.51
N SER A 126 8.47 15.46 -8.36
CA SER A 126 8.20 16.56 -7.43
C SER A 126 9.52 17.13 -6.90
N GLU A 127 9.43 18.19 -6.09
CA GLU A 127 10.61 18.78 -5.43
C GLU A 127 11.36 17.79 -4.51
N HIS A 128 10.70 16.72 -4.06
CA HIS A 128 11.24 15.77 -3.09
C HIS A 128 11.73 14.45 -3.70
N SER A 129 11.37 14.16 -4.95
CA SER A 129 11.51 12.83 -5.56
C SER A 129 11.30 12.87 -7.07
N ALA A 130 11.96 11.98 -7.81
CA ALA A 130 11.75 11.80 -9.24
C ALA A 130 10.40 11.11 -9.60
N GLY A 131 9.57 10.80 -8.61
CA GLY A 131 8.38 9.97 -8.76
C GLY A 131 8.72 8.48 -8.73
N CYS A 132 7.70 7.63 -8.54
CA CYS A 132 7.86 6.17 -8.43
C CYS A 132 7.33 5.40 -9.65
N LEU A 133 6.83 6.11 -10.68
CA LEU A 133 6.19 5.47 -11.83
C LEU A 133 7.15 4.52 -12.58
N GLU A 134 8.37 4.96 -12.86
CA GLU A 134 9.36 4.13 -13.57
C GLU A 134 9.83 2.94 -12.72
N ASP A 135 9.99 3.13 -11.40
CA ASP A 135 10.30 2.03 -10.47
C ASP A 135 9.17 0.99 -10.46
N ALA A 136 7.91 1.43 -10.47
CA ALA A 136 6.76 0.54 -10.53
C ALA A 136 6.68 -0.23 -11.85
N LYS A 137 6.93 0.45 -12.99
CA LYS A 137 7.01 -0.20 -14.31
C LYS A 137 8.11 -1.26 -14.33
N GLN A 138 9.30 -0.93 -13.84
CA GLN A 138 10.43 -1.86 -13.78
C GLN A 138 10.12 -3.06 -12.88
N PHE A 139 9.46 -2.83 -11.74
CA PHE A 139 9.02 -3.91 -10.85
C PHE A 139 8.05 -4.86 -11.59
N LEU A 140 7.08 -4.32 -12.32
CA LEU A 140 6.09 -5.10 -13.08
C LEU A 140 6.71 -5.87 -14.26
N ARG A 141 7.73 -5.32 -14.91
CA ARG A 141 8.53 -6.03 -15.94
C ARG A 141 9.35 -7.18 -15.36
N THR A 142 9.69 -7.11 -14.07
CA THR A 142 10.56 -8.08 -13.41
C THR A 142 9.76 -9.22 -12.77
N TYR A 143 8.61 -8.91 -12.15
CA TYR A 143 7.86 -9.87 -11.35
C TYR A 143 6.44 -10.13 -11.91
N GLY A 144 6.09 -11.40 -12.08
CA GLY A 144 4.77 -11.85 -12.56
C GLY A 144 3.82 -12.39 -11.48
N ARG A 145 4.18 -12.30 -10.20
CA ARG A 145 3.37 -12.88 -9.12
C ARG A 145 2.15 -12.01 -8.83
N MET A 146 0.95 -12.57 -8.97
CA MET A 146 -0.33 -11.86 -8.76
C MET A 146 -0.45 -11.13 -7.42
N LYS A 147 0.22 -11.62 -6.37
CA LYS A 147 0.34 -10.96 -5.07
C LYS A 147 0.84 -9.50 -5.19
N TYR A 148 1.71 -9.22 -6.16
CA TYR A 148 2.27 -7.90 -6.39
C TYR A 148 1.66 -7.22 -7.62
N VAL A 149 1.53 -7.97 -8.72
CA VAL A 149 1.09 -7.43 -10.02
C VAL A 149 -0.29 -6.79 -9.90
N ARG A 150 -1.26 -7.53 -9.38
CA ARG A 150 -2.65 -7.06 -9.34
C ARG A 150 -2.83 -5.83 -8.44
N PRO A 151 -2.37 -5.81 -7.17
CA PRO A 151 -2.53 -4.63 -6.34
C PRO A 151 -1.75 -3.42 -6.86
N LEU A 152 -0.60 -3.63 -7.51
CA LEU A 152 0.19 -2.53 -8.06
C LEU A 152 -0.49 -1.91 -9.28
N PHE A 153 -0.97 -2.72 -10.24
CA PHE A 153 -1.77 -2.23 -11.36
C PHE A 153 -3.02 -1.48 -10.88
N GLN A 154 -3.77 -2.03 -9.92
CA GLN A 154 -4.96 -1.37 -9.38
C GLN A 154 -4.64 0.01 -8.80
N ARG A 155 -3.50 0.18 -8.13
CA ARG A 155 -3.08 1.47 -7.59
C ARG A 155 -2.74 2.46 -8.70
N LEU A 156 -1.96 2.04 -9.70
CA LEU A 156 -1.60 2.89 -10.84
C LEU A 156 -2.82 3.26 -11.69
N LEU A 157 -3.76 2.34 -11.88
CA LEU A 157 -4.99 2.60 -12.64
C LEU A 157 -5.92 3.58 -11.93
N ARG A 158 -5.97 3.56 -10.60
CA ARG A 158 -6.80 4.50 -9.83
C ARG A 158 -6.21 5.90 -9.76
N ASP A 159 -4.91 6.02 -9.96
CA ASP A 159 -4.19 7.29 -9.97
C ASP A 159 -4.24 7.98 -11.33
N THR A 160 -4.76 9.20 -11.37
CA THR A 160 -4.99 9.92 -12.62
C THR A 160 -3.69 10.29 -13.33
N GLY A 161 -2.59 10.47 -12.58
CA GLY A 161 -1.25 10.74 -13.12
C GLY A 161 -0.56 9.52 -13.75
N SER A 162 -0.98 8.30 -13.41
CA SER A 162 -0.36 7.06 -13.91
C SER A 162 -1.30 6.13 -14.68
N ARG A 163 -2.61 6.39 -14.71
CA ARG A 163 -3.62 5.55 -15.36
C ARG A 163 -3.28 5.22 -16.82
N ALA A 164 -2.99 6.24 -17.62
CA ALA A 164 -2.67 6.04 -19.04
C ALA A 164 -1.43 5.14 -19.23
N ALA A 165 -0.36 5.43 -18.49
CA ALA A 165 0.86 4.63 -18.51
C ALA A 165 0.63 3.18 -18.02
N ALA A 166 -0.29 2.97 -17.07
CA ALA A 166 -0.63 1.64 -16.58
C ALA A 166 -1.41 0.83 -17.63
N VAL A 167 -2.30 1.47 -18.40
CA VAL A 167 -3.02 0.83 -19.51
C VAL A 167 -2.06 0.39 -20.61
N GLU A 168 -1.13 1.26 -21.01
CA GLU A 168 -0.09 0.95 -21.99
C GLU A 168 0.80 -0.20 -21.53
N LEU A 169 1.26 -0.15 -20.28
CA LEU A 169 2.10 -1.20 -19.70
C LEU A 169 1.36 -2.55 -19.63
N ALA A 170 0.07 -2.56 -19.31
CA ALA A 170 -0.73 -3.78 -19.28
C ALA A 170 -0.80 -4.44 -20.67
N ALA A 171 -0.92 -3.64 -21.74
CA ALA A 171 -0.90 -4.13 -23.12
C ALA A 171 0.50 -4.65 -23.51
N GLU A 172 1.56 -3.92 -23.14
CA GLU A 172 2.96 -4.33 -23.36
C GLU A 172 3.26 -5.69 -22.72
N LEU A 173 2.83 -5.90 -21.47
CA LEU A 173 3.14 -7.10 -20.69
C LEU A 173 2.15 -8.25 -20.86
N ALA A 174 1.14 -8.10 -21.72
CA ALA A 174 0.08 -9.09 -21.90
C ALA A 174 0.60 -10.48 -22.33
N SER A 175 1.65 -10.51 -23.16
CA SER A 175 2.30 -11.74 -23.63
C SER A 175 3.39 -12.26 -22.69
N PHE A 176 3.92 -11.39 -21.81
CA PHE A 176 4.92 -11.76 -20.81
C PHE A 176 4.31 -12.51 -19.64
N TYR A 177 3.14 -12.07 -19.16
CA TYR A 177 2.48 -12.70 -18.02
C TYR A 177 1.79 -14.01 -18.37
N HIS A 178 1.63 -14.87 -17.36
CA HIS A 178 0.79 -16.06 -17.46
C HIS A 178 -0.65 -15.67 -17.87
N PRO A 179 -1.34 -16.43 -18.75
CA PRO A 179 -2.65 -16.04 -19.29
C PRO A 179 -3.70 -15.64 -18.25
N ILE A 180 -3.69 -16.32 -17.09
CA ILE A 180 -4.59 -15.97 -15.96
C ILE A 180 -4.28 -14.58 -15.41
N CYS A 181 -3.00 -14.23 -15.25
CA CYS A 181 -2.57 -12.92 -14.79
C CYS A 181 -2.99 -11.85 -15.81
N SER A 182 -2.67 -12.03 -17.10
CA SER A 182 -3.05 -11.10 -18.17
C SER A 182 -4.57 -10.88 -18.22
N LYS A 183 -5.37 -11.95 -18.08
CA LYS A 183 -6.83 -11.86 -18.05
C LYS A 183 -7.34 -11.04 -16.86
N VAL A 184 -6.76 -11.23 -15.67
CA VAL A 184 -7.17 -10.47 -14.48
C VAL A 184 -6.77 -9.00 -14.60
N VAL A 185 -5.55 -8.71 -15.06
CA VAL A 185 -5.09 -7.33 -15.28
C VAL A 185 -5.94 -6.62 -16.34
N ALA A 186 -6.26 -7.30 -17.45
CA ALA A 186 -7.16 -6.74 -18.46
C ALA A 186 -8.56 -6.44 -17.90
N GLY A 187 -9.07 -7.29 -17.01
CA GLY A 187 -10.32 -7.05 -16.28
C GLY A 187 -10.24 -5.83 -15.35
N ASP A 188 -9.15 -5.68 -14.59
CA ASP A 188 -8.93 -4.51 -13.75
C ASP A 188 -8.78 -3.23 -14.59
N VAL A 189 -8.13 -3.29 -15.76
CA VAL A 189 -8.04 -2.17 -16.72
C VAL A 189 -9.43 -1.78 -17.20
N ALA A 190 -10.23 -2.73 -17.71
CA ALA A 190 -11.57 -2.44 -18.21
C ALA A 190 -12.49 -1.86 -17.12
N LEU A 191 -12.35 -2.33 -15.89
CA LEU A 191 -13.11 -1.82 -14.75
C LEU A 191 -12.76 -0.36 -14.44
N GLU A 192 -11.48 -0.03 -14.37
CA GLU A 192 -11.03 1.30 -13.93
C GLU A 192 -11.09 2.34 -15.08
N THR A 193 -10.99 1.94 -16.36
CA THR A 193 -11.22 2.85 -17.50
C THR A 193 -12.69 3.10 -17.78
N GLY A 194 -13.58 2.18 -17.37
CA GLY A 194 -15.03 2.37 -17.43
C GLY A 194 -15.61 3.23 -16.30
N ARG A 195 -14.82 3.60 -15.30
CA ARG A 195 -15.24 4.51 -14.22
C ARG A 195 -15.11 5.97 -14.64
N GLU A 196 -16.13 6.78 -14.39
CA GLU A 196 -16.08 8.22 -14.59
C GLU A 196 -15.04 8.87 -13.66
N ALA A 197 -14.36 9.92 -14.14
CA ALA A 197 -13.24 10.57 -13.43
C ALA A 197 -13.65 11.30 -12.13
N THR A 198 -14.94 11.38 -11.81
CA THR A 198 -15.51 12.06 -10.62
C THR A 198 -15.61 11.15 -9.37
N ASP A 199 -15.11 9.91 -9.43
CA ASP A 199 -15.14 8.97 -8.30
C ASP A 199 -14.22 9.43 -7.15
N SER A 200 -14.79 9.58 -5.95
CA SER A 200 -14.12 9.88 -4.67
C SER A 200 -12.93 8.97 -4.30
N LEU A 201 -12.80 7.81 -4.96
CA LEU A 201 -11.68 6.89 -4.77
C LEU A 201 -10.47 7.17 -5.69
N ALA A 202 -10.60 8.05 -6.69
CA ALA A 202 -9.53 8.44 -7.58
C ALA A 202 -8.34 9.06 -6.82
N LEU A 203 -7.13 8.69 -7.25
CA LEU A 203 -5.88 9.20 -6.71
C LEU A 203 -5.48 10.42 -7.56
N GLU A 204 -5.84 11.62 -7.11
CA GLU A 204 -5.41 12.86 -7.78
C GLU A 204 -3.92 13.15 -7.52
N PRO A 205 -3.18 13.71 -8.50
CA PRO A 205 -1.78 14.04 -8.36
C PRO A 205 -1.60 15.21 -7.39
N VAL A 206 -0.54 15.15 -6.60
CA VAL A 206 -0.15 16.27 -5.73
C VAL A 206 0.41 17.37 -6.63
N GLY A 207 -0.38 18.41 -6.92
CA GLY A 207 0.03 19.54 -7.77
C GLY A 207 -1.04 20.12 -8.69
N ALA A 208 -2.22 19.50 -8.81
CA ALA A 208 -3.37 20.13 -9.47
C ALA A 208 -4.01 21.15 -8.52
N ALA A 209 -3.30 22.24 -8.23
CA ALA A 209 -3.92 23.43 -7.68
C ALA A 209 -4.99 23.89 -8.67
N THR A 210 -6.21 24.05 -8.18
CA THR A 210 -7.34 24.66 -8.86
C THR A 210 -6.92 26.00 -9.44
N ALA A 211 -6.61 26.03 -10.73
CA ALA A 211 -6.65 27.24 -11.52
C ALA A 211 -8.13 27.54 -11.79
N ASP A 212 -8.83 28.04 -10.77
CA ASP A 212 -10.05 28.81 -11.02
C ASP A 212 -9.85 30.22 -10.48
N ALA A 213 -10.10 31.14 -11.40
CA ALA A 213 -9.83 32.55 -11.32
C ALA A 213 -10.80 33.25 -10.37
N GLU A 214 -10.28 34.11 -9.49
CA GLU A 214 -11.02 35.27 -9.05
C GLU A 214 -10.09 36.49 -9.10
N ALA A 215 -10.37 37.36 -10.07
CA ALA A 215 -9.67 38.61 -10.30
C ALA A 215 -9.90 39.61 -9.14
N PRO A 216 -8.97 40.54 -8.89
CA PRO A 216 -9.15 41.54 -7.84
C PRO A 216 -10.15 42.61 -8.31
N ALA A 217 -11.26 42.76 -7.59
CA ALA A 217 -12.11 43.95 -7.72
C ALA A 217 -11.44 45.11 -6.97
N ALA A 218 -10.88 46.04 -7.73
CA ALA A 218 -10.54 47.37 -7.28
C ALA A 218 -11.81 48.24 -7.22
N THR A 219 -12.10 48.80 -6.04
CA THR A 219 -12.51 50.19 -5.77
C THR A 219 -12.51 50.44 -4.28
#